data_AF-A0A8S9Z3B8-F1
#
_entry.id   AF-A0A8S9Z3B8-F1
#
_cell.length_a   1.000
_cell.length_b   1.000
_cell.length_c   1.000
_cell.angle_alpha   90.00
_cell.angle_beta   90.00
_cell.angle_gamma   90.00
#
_symmetry.space_group_name_H-M   'P 1'
#
loop_
_entity.id
_entity.type
_entity.pdbx_description
1 polymer ?
#
loop_
_entity_poly.entity_id
_entity_poly.type
_entity_poly.pdbx_seq_one_letter_code
_entity_poly.pdbx_strand_id
1 'polypeptide(L)'
;MGEAPNWRAEACEKRRQREREIDVERRWQRVMDRDGEGAPEWLKEAALRKKAMQTKDSDVPPWMKEVKLINKELARKITEADQSGKTDARNAEAGQSAL
;
A
#
# COMPACT_ATOMS: atom_id res chain seq x y z
N MET A 1 5.08 -38.03 5.07
CA MET A 1 3.82 -37.80 5.80
C MET A 1 3.58 -36.31 5.79
N GLY A 2 2.50 -35.83 5.18
CA GLY A 2 2.18 -34.40 5.16
C GLY A 2 1.73 -33.95 6.54
N GLU A 3 2.43 -32.97 7.12
CA GLU A 3 1.99 -32.29 8.34
C GLU A 3 0.64 -31.63 8.05
N ALA A 4 -0.39 -31.97 8.84
CA ALA A 4 -1.69 -31.33 8.73
C ALA A 4 -1.52 -29.83 9.02
N PRO A 5 -2.15 -28.92 8.24
CA PRO A 5 -2.06 -27.48 8.49
C PRO A 5 -2.51 -27.15 9.91
N ASN A 6 -1.58 -26.65 10.74
CA ASN A 6 -1.88 -26.22 12.09
C ASN A 6 -2.53 -24.82 12.05
N TRP A 7 -3.77 -24.79 11.57
CA TRP A 7 -4.57 -23.58 11.42
C TRP A 7 -4.72 -22.78 12.72
N ARG A 8 -4.58 -23.43 13.89
CA ARG A 8 -4.58 -22.75 15.20
C ARG A 8 -3.30 -21.95 15.42
N ALA A 9 -2.14 -22.50 15.07
CA ALA A 9 -0.87 -21.78 15.13
C ALA A 9 -0.84 -20.61 14.13
N GLU A 10 -1.31 -20.83 12.90
CA GLU A 10 -1.43 -19.77 11.90
C GLU A 10 -2.38 -18.65 12.33
N ALA A 11 -3.53 -18.99 12.95
CA ALA A 11 -4.48 -18.01 13.47
C ALA A 11 -3.89 -17.18 14.62
N CYS A 12 -3.14 -17.81 15.53
CA CYS A 12 -2.43 -17.11 16.61
C CYS A 12 -1.35 -16.17 16.08
N GLU A 13 -0.55 -16.61 15.10
CA GLU A 13 0.49 -15.79 14.49
C GLU A 13 -0.13 -14.59 13.75
N LYS A 14 -1.21 -14.82 13.00
CA LYS A 14 -1.96 -13.76 12.31
C LYS A 14 -2.53 -12.73 13.30
N ARG A 15 -3.03 -13.18 14.44
CA ARG A 15 -3.52 -12.29 15.50
C ARG A 15 -2.38 -11.45 16.08
N ARG A 16 -1.25 -12.07 16.39
CA ARG A 16 -0.05 -11.37 16.90
C ARG A 16 0.46 -10.33 15.91
N GLN A 17 0.49 -10.67 14.62
CA GLN A 17 0.88 -9.75 13.57
C GLN A 17 -0.09 -8.56 13.47
N ARG A 18 -1.40 -8.82 13.54
CA ARG A 18 -2.42 -7.76 13.56
C ARG A 18 -2.26 -6.83 14.76
N GLU A 19 -1.97 -7.37 15.94
CA GLU A 19 -1.74 -6.57 17.15
C GLU A 19 -0.52 -5.64 16.99
N ARG A 20 0.56 -6.11 16.34
CA ARG A 20 1.72 -5.28 16.00
C ARG A 20 1.38 -4.19 15.00
N GLU A 21 0.63 -4.51 13.96
CA GLU A 21 0.17 -3.54 12.96
C GLU A 21 -0.68 -2.44 13.59
N ILE A 22 -1.61 -2.82 14.48
CA ILE A 22 -2.44 -1.86 15.23
C ILE A 22 -1.57 -0.97 16.12
N ASP A 23 -0.55 -1.52 16.77
CA ASP A 23 0.33 -0.73 17.63
C ASP A 23 1.18 0.26 16.82
N VAL A 24 1.68 -0.13 15.66
CA VAL A 24 2.38 0.78 14.73
C VAL A 24 1.44 1.90 14.27
N GLU A 25 0.21 1.58 13.87
CA GLU A 25 -0.77 2.59 13.47
C GLU A 25 -1.09 3.55 14.62
N ARG A 26 -1.22 3.05 15.85
CA ARG A 26 -1.43 3.90 17.04
C ARG A 26 -0.23 4.79 17.36
N ARG A 27 0.99 4.28 17.25
CA ARG A 27 2.21 5.10 17.41
C ARG A 27 2.27 6.17 16.32
N TRP A 28 1.96 5.79 15.09
CA TRP A 28 1.92 6.70 13.96
C TRP A 28 0.87 7.81 14.15
N GLN A 29 -0.34 7.47 14.60
CA GLN A 29 -1.38 8.45 14.90
C GLN A 29 -0.92 9.45 15.98
N ARG A 30 -0.29 8.97 17.06
CA ARG A 30 0.26 9.83 18.12
C ARG A 30 1.32 10.81 17.60
N VAL A 31 2.15 10.38 16.65
CA VAL A 31 3.14 11.26 16.00
C VAL A 31 2.45 12.34 15.17
N MET A 32 1.40 12.00 14.41
CA MET A 32 0.62 12.98 13.65
C MET A 32 -0.15 13.96 14.53
N ASP A 33 -0.74 13.48 15.62
CA ASP A 33 -1.53 14.31 16.55
C ASP A 33 -0.64 15.35 17.26
N ARG A 34 0.64 15.03 17.50
CA ARG A 34 1.63 15.90 18.13
C ARG A 34 2.56 16.63 17.15
N ASP A 35 2.18 16.72 15.86
CA ASP A 35 2.97 17.40 14.83
C ASP A 35 4.45 16.92 14.76
N GLY A 36 4.66 15.64 15.07
CA GLY A 36 5.97 14.99 15.07
C GLY A 36 6.87 15.30 16.27
N GLU A 37 6.33 15.83 17.37
CA GLU A 37 7.10 16.07 18.60
C GLU A 37 7.69 14.76 19.16
N GLY A 38 9.01 14.75 19.39
CA GLY A 38 9.75 13.57 19.87
C GLY A 38 9.99 12.47 18.82
N ALA A 39 9.59 12.71 17.56
CA ALA A 39 9.84 11.82 16.44
C ALA A 39 11.10 12.24 15.67
N PRO A 40 11.82 11.31 15.00
CA PRO A 40 12.92 11.67 14.12
C PRO A 40 12.43 12.51 12.92
N GLU A 41 13.29 13.38 12.38
CA GLU A 41 12.91 14.40 11.39
C GLU A 41 12.20 13.83 10.15
N TRP A 42 12.69 12.72 9.59
CA TRP A 42 12.04 12.04 8.45
C TRP A 42 10.60 11.59 8.76
N LEU A 43 10.31 11.26 10.01
CA LEU A 43 8.99 10.80 10.47
C LEU A 43 8.07 12.00 10.75
N LYS A 44 8.63 13.10 11.24
CA LYS A 44 7.93 14.38 11.43
C LYS A 44 7.46 14.98 10.11
N GLU A 45 8.33 15.04 9.10
CA GLU A 45 7.97 15.49 7.76
C GLU A 45 6.86 14.63 7.13
N ALA A 46 6.97 13.30 7.25
CA ALA A 46 5.94 12.37 6.78
C ALA A 46 4.60 12.58 7.52
N ALA A 47 4.64 12.84 8.83
CA ALA A 47 3.46 13.04 9.65
C ALA A 47 2.72 14.32 9.27
N LEU A 48 3.44 15.43 9.11
CA LEU A 48 2.90 16.71 8.66
C LEU A 48 2.29 16.59 7.26
N ARG A 49 2.99 15.91 6.34
CA ARG A 49 2.50 15.67 4.97
C ARG A 49 1.21 14.84 4.96
N LYS A 50 1.13 13.77 5.76
CA LYS A 50 -0.06 12.92 5.84
C LYS A 50 -1.23 13.66 6.52
N LYS A 51 -0.97 14.44 7.57
CA LYS A 51 -1.98 15.31 8.22
C LYS A 51 -2.56 16.32 7.23
N ALA A 52 -1.71 16.97 6.44
CA ALA A 52 -2.14 17.91 5.39
C ALA A 52 -2.93 17.23 4.24
N MET A 53 -2.70 15.94 3.97
CA MET A 53 -3.51 15.17 3.02
C MET A 53 -4.86 14.78 3.62
N GLN A 54 -4.91 14.38 4.90
CA GLN A 54 -6.16 14.06 5.58
C GLN A 54 -7.10 15.25 5.67
N THR A 55 -6.59 16.47 5.93
CA THR A 55 -7.39 17.70 5.91
C THR A 55 -7.93 18.05 4.52
N LYS A 56 -7.27 17.60 3.44
CA LYS A 56 -7.80 17.76 2.07
C LYS A 56 -8.86 16.71 1.74
N ASP A 57 -8.78 15.54 2.36
CA ASP A 57 -9.73 14.44 2.17
C ASP A 57 -10.92 14.46 3.15
N SER A 58 -10.94 15.36 4.14
CA SER A 58 -12.10 15.54 5.04
C SER A 58 -13.29 16.18 4.33
N ASP A 59 -13.04 17.07 3.36
CA ASP A 59 -14.08 17.70 2.53
C ASP A 59 -14.52 16.82 1.35
N VAL A 60 -13.89 15.66 1.16
CA VAL A 60 -14.21 14.75 0.06
C VAL A 60 -15.34 13.80 0.51
N PRO A 61 -16.49 13.78 -0.18
CA PRO A 61 -17.57 12.88 0.14
C PRO A 61 -17.13 11.40 0.11
N PRO A 62 -17.73 10.51 0.94
CA PRO A 62 -17.35 9.09 0.99
C PRO A 62 -17.37 8.39 -0.37
N TRP A 63 -18.39 8.65 -1.20
CA TRP A 63 -18.51 8.09 -2.54
C TRP A 63 -17.34 8.49 -3.46
N MET A 64 -16.81 9.70 -3.29
CA MET A 64 -15.70 10.20 -4.10
C MET A 64 -14.37 9.55 -3.68
N LYS A 65 -14.24 9.09 -2.43
CA LYS A 65 -13.10 8.28 -1.97
C LYS A 65 -13.10 6.90 -2.64
N GLU A 66 -14.27 6.28 -2.76
CA GLU A 66 -14.44 5.01 -3.47
C GLU A 66 -14.08 5.15 -4.96
N VAL A 67 -14.56 6.21 -5.62
CA VAL A 67 -14.20 6.50 -7.02
C VAL A 67 -12.70 6.72 -7.19
N LYS A 68 -12.04 7.47 -6.31
CA LYS A 68 -10.58 7.66 -6.35
C LYS A 68 -9.83 6.32 -6.20
N LEU A 69 -10.30 5.44 -5.32
CA LEU A 69 -9.74 4.10 -5.11
C LEU A 69 -9.87 3.23 -6.37
N ILE A 70 -11.07 3.17 -6.96
CA ILE A 70 -11.34 2.43 -8.19
C ILE A 70 -10.47 2.97 -9.33
N ASN A 71 -10.40 4.30 -9.49
CA ASN A 71 -9.60 4.92 -10.54
C ASN A 71 -8.09 4.64 -10.37
N LYS A 72 -7.58 4.64 -9.14
CA LYS A 72 -6.19 4.28 -8.86
C LYS A 72 -5.89 2.83 -9.23
N GLU A 73 -6.80 1.92 -8.90
CA GLU A 73 -6.66 0.50 -9.23
C GLU A 73 -6.76 0.26 -10.75
N LEU A 74 -7.66 0.95 -11.44
CA LEU A 74 -7.75 0.93 -12.90
C LEU A 74 -6.46 1.46 -13.54
N ALA A 75 -5.92 2.58 -13.06
CA ALA A 75 -4.66 3.14 -13.56
C ALA A 75 -3.47 2.17 -13.37
N ARG A 76 -3.43 1.46 -12.23
CA ARG A 76 -2.44 0.40 -11.98
C ARG A 76 -2.57 -0.71 -13.02
N LYS A 77 -3.78 -1.22 -13.25
CA LYS A 77 -4.04 -2.27 -14.25
C LYS A 77 -3.71 -1.84 -15.67
N ILE A 78 -4.00 -0.60 -16.04
CA ILE A 78 -3.64 -0.04 -17.34
C ILE A 78 -2.12 0.00 -17.50
N THR A 79 -1.40 0.43 -16.46
CA THR A 79 0.07 0.49 -16.47
C THR A 79 0.67 -0.91 -16.58
N GLU A 80 0.12 -1.89 -15.86
CA GLU A 80 0.53 -3.29 -15.93
C GLU A 80 0.27 -3.89 -17.32
N ALA A 81 -0.88 -3.60 -17.93
CA ALA A 81 -1.22 -4.04 -19.28
C ALA A 81 -0.32 -3.39 -20.36
N ASP A 82 0.02 -2.10 -20.21
CA ASP A 82 0.96 -1.41 -21.10
C ASP A 82 2.38 -1.97 -20.96
N GLN A 83 2.80 -2.31 -19.74
CA GLN A 83 4.09 -2.94 -19.49
C GLN A 83 4.15 -4.37 -20.04
N SER A 84 3.10 -5.17 -19.88
CA SER A 84 3.02 -6.53 -20.43
C SER A 84 3.03 -6.51 -21.97
N GLY A 85 2.30 -5.58 -22.59
CA GLY A 85 2.32 -5.40 -24.05
C GLY A 85 3.70 -4.97 -24.58
N LYS A 86 4.43 -4.14 -23.84
CA LYS A 86 5.81 -3.74 -24.19
C LYS A 86 6.82 -4.89 -24.02
N THR A 87 6.65 -5.76 -23.04
CA THR A 87 7.50 -6.95 -22.89
C THR A 87 7.24 -7.97 -24.00
N ASP A 88 5.99 -8.14 -24.42
CA ASP A 88 5.63 -9.04 -25.52
C ASP A 88 6.17 -8.54 -26.87
N ALA A 89 6.08 -7.23 -27.12
CA ALA A 89 6.64 -6.61 -28.33
C ALA A 89 8.19 -6.71 -28.39
N ARG A 90 8.89 -6.47 -27.28
CA ARG A 90 10.36 -6.62 -27.22
C ARG A 90 10.82 -8.06 -27.44
N ASN A 91 10.10 -9.03 -26.91
CA ASN A 91 10.42 -10.45 -27.11
C ASN A 91 10.18 -10.90 -28.57
N ALA A 92 9.18 -10.32 -29.24
CA ALA A 92 8.92 -10.58 -30.66
C ALA A 92 10.02 -9.98 -31.57
N GLU A 93 10.53 -8.79 -31.27
CA GLU A 93 11.62 -8.14 -32.03
C GLU A 93 12.98 -8.85 -31.80
N ALA A 94 13.25 -9.29 -30.57
CA ALA A 94 14.47 -10.05 -30.24
C ALA A 94 14.52 -11.43 -30.93
N GLY A 95 13.36 -12.06 -31.15
CA GLY A 95 13.26 -13.32 -31.89
C GLY A 95 13.46 -13.18 -33.41
N GLN A 96 13.25 -11.99 -33.97
CA GLN A 96 13.44 -11.71 -35.41
C GLN A 96 14.87 -11.31 -35.78
N SER A 97 15.67 -10.82 -34.82
CA SER A 97 17.09 -10.48 -35.06
C SER A 97 18.05 -11.67 -34.91
N ALA A 98 17.54 -12.86 -34.61
CA ALA A 98 18.33 -14.09 -34.38
C ALA A 98 18.23 -15.13 -35.53
N LEU A 99 17.68 -14.74 -36.68
CA LEU A 99 17.64 -15.51 -37.93
C LEU A 99 18.31 -14.71 -39.05
#